data_AF-A0A926CXL8-F1
#
_entry.id   AF-A0A926CXL8-F1
#
_cell.length_a   1.000
_cell.length_b   1.000
_cell.length_c   1.000
_cell.angle_alpha   90.00
_cell.angle_beta   90.00
_cell.angle_gamma   90.00
#
_symmetry.space_group_name_H-M   'P 1'
#
loop_
_entity.id
_entity.type
_entity.pdbx_description
1 polymer ?
#
loop_
_entity_poly.entity_id
_entity_poly.type
_entity_poly.pdbx_seq_one_letter_code
_entity_poly.pdbx_strand_id
1 'polypeptide(L)'
;MKKNIFYLCTGTIFGLALFKGEAVSWFRMQEMFRFQGFQIFGIFMTAIPVSAISVLLLKKLNVKTFDGEQIHTPQKKFNWGYVYGSALFGIGWGLTGSCPGPLYVQIGSGTLVAILTLLSALAGTWLYSYVRPKLPH
;
A
#
# COMPACT_ATOMS: atom_id res chain seq x y z
N MET A 1 -2.61 -11.04 22.64
CA MET A 1 -3.27 -9.75 22.94
C MET A 1 -2.33 -8.53 22.82
N LYS A 2 -1.12 -8.52 23.43
CA LYS A 2 -0.18 -7.38 23.30
C LYS A 2 0.19 -7.01 21.85
N LYS A 3 0.34 -8.00 20.95
CA LYS A 3 0.60 -7.79 19.51
C LYS A 3 -0.51 -7.01 18.80
N ASN A 4 -1.79 -7.35 19.04
CA ASN A 4 -2.92 -6.69 18.36
C ASN A 4 -3.06 -5.22 18.75
N ILE A 5 -2.83 -4.89 20.02
CA ILE A 5 -2.84 -3.50 20.51
C ILE A 5 -1.67 -2.71 19.89
N PHE A 6 -0.50 -3.31 19.77
CA PHE A 6 0.64 -2.68 19.09
C PHE A 6 0.32 -2.39 17.62
N TYR A 7 -0.22 -3.37 16.87
CA TYR A 7 -0.64 -3.16 15.48
C TYR A 7 -1.73 -2.09 15.35
N LEU A 8 -2.67 -2.02 16.29
CA LEU A 8 -3.68 -0.98 16.32
C LEU A 8 -3.05 0.40 16.50
N CYS A 9 -2.14 0.55 17.46
CA CYS A 9 -1.44 1.82 17.70
C CYS A 9 -0.62 2.25 16.47
N THR A 10 0.16 1.35 15.87
CA THR A 10 0.95 1.67 14.67
C THR A 10 0.05 2.02 13.49
N GLY A 11 -1.07 1.31 13.30
CA GLY A 11 -2.06 1.59 12.27
C GLY A 11 -2.73 2.96 12.45
N THR A 12 -3.10 3.33 13.68
CA THR A 12 -3.68 4.65 13.98
C THR A 12 -2.68 5.77 13.72
N ILE A 13 -1.41 5.61 14.14
CA ILE A 13 -0.35 6.61 13.88
C ILE A 13 -0.14 6.77 12.38
N PHE A 14 -0.10 5.66 11.63
CA PHE A 14 0.02 5.69 10.18
C PHE A 14 -1.17 6.38 9.50
N GLY A 15 -2.39 6.06 9.91
CA GLY A 15 -3.61 6.69 9.41
C GLY A 15 -3.66 8.20 9.69
N LEU A 16 -3.27 8.62 10.90
CA LEU A 16 -3.19 10.04 11.26
C LEU A 16 -2.13 10.79 10.45
N ALA A 17 -0.97 10.17 10.21
CA ALA A 17 0.08 10.75 9.37
C ALA A 17 -0.39 10.93 7.92
N LEU A 18 -1.09 9.94 7.36
CA LEU A 18 -1.68 10.04 6.02
C LEU A 18 -2.78 11.10 5.93
N PHE A 19 -3.63 11.20 6.95
CA PHE A 19 -4.68 12.22 7.02
C PHE A 19 -4.10 13.63 7.08
N LYS A 20 -3.11 13.86 7.96
CA LYS A 20 -2.38 15.13 8.03
C LYS A 20 -1.58 15.45 6.77
N GLY A 21 -1.10 14.44 6.06
CA GLY A 21 -0.39 14.61 4.79
C GLY A 21 -1.28 14.98 3.61
N GLU A 22 -2.59 15.15 3.80
CA GLU A 22 -3.60 15.41 2.75
C GLU A 22 -3.59 14.40 1.58
N ALA A 23 -2.88 13.27 1.75
CA ALA A 23 -2.76 12.18 0.77
C ALA A 23 -4.06 11.39 0.59
N VAL A 24 -5.15 11.88 1.21
CA VAL A 24 -6.51 11.35 1.22
C VAL A 24 -7.35 12.00 0.13
N SER A 25 -6.96 13.16 -0.40
CA SER A 25 -7.76 13.85 -1.42
C SER A 25 -7.45 13.36 -2.84
N TRP A 26 -8.50 13.09 -3.61
CA TRP A 26 -8.42 12.67 -5.02
C TRP A 26 -7.69 13.73 -5.87
N PHE A 27 -7.94 15.01 -5.58
CA PHE A 27 -7.35 16.13 -6.31
C PHE A 27 -5.83 16.19 -6.18
N ARG A 28 -5.27 15.96 -4.98
CA ARG A 28 -3.82 15.97 -4.75
C ARG A 28 -3.10 14.80 -5.43
N MET A 29 -3.77 13.64 -5.55
CA MET A 29 -3.22 12.51 -6.32
C MET A 29 -3.12 12.83 -7.81
N GLN A 30 -4.13 13.48 -8.40
CA GLN A 30 -4.05 13.95 -9.78
C GLN A 30 -2.97 15.02 -9.97
N GLU A 31 -2.78 15.89 -8.98
CA GLU A 31 -1.77 16.94 -8.99
C GLU A 31 -0.33 16.37 -8.99
N MET A 32 -0.14 15.19 -8.37
CA MET A 32 1.11 14.43 -8.44
C MET A 32 1.38 13.92 -9.87
N PHE A 33 0.39 13.32 -10.53
CA PHE A 33 0.54 12.85 -11.92
C PHE A 33 0.73 13.99 -12.92
N ARG A 34 0.20 15.18 -12.61
CA ARG A 34 0.39 16.42 -13.38
C ARG A 34 1.68 17.16 -13.02
N PHE A 35 2.50 16.64 -12.09
CA PHE A 35 3.74 17.25 -11.59
C PHE A 35 3.58 18.69 -11.05
N GLN A 36 2.38 19.07 -10.62
CA GLN A 36 2.11 20.40 -10.07
C GLN A 36 2.21 20.44 -8.53
N GLY A 37 2.09 19.28 -7.87
CA GLY A 37 2.08 19.16 -6.41
C GLY A 37 3.29 18.39 -5.87
N PHE A 38 4.23 19.08 -5.23
CA PHE A 38 5.43 18.46 -4.64
C PHE A 38 5.19 17.70 -3.33
N GLN A 39 4.03 17.85 -2.69
CA GLN A 39 3.76 17.29 -1.36
C GLN A 39 3.74 15.76 -1.36
N ILE A 40 2.87 15.14 -2.17
CA ILE A 40 2.76 13.66 -2.21
C ILE A 40 4.01 13.05 -2.85
N PHE A 41 4.56 13.68 -3.89
CA PHE A 41 5.79 13.23 -4.53
C PHE A 41 6.98 13.23 -3.57
N GLY A 42 7.12 14.28 -2.75
CA GLY A 42 8.16 14.37 -1.71
C GLY A 42 8.00 13.31 -0.62
N ILE A 43 6.76 12.99 -0.23
CA ILE A 43 6.50 11.89 0.72
C ILE A 43 6.97 10.55 0.14
N PHE A 44 6.63 10.24 -1.12
CA PHE A 44 7.11 8.99 -1.74
C PHE A 44 8.63 8.95 -1.90
N MET A 45 9.23 10.05 -2.35
CA MET A 45 10.69 10.16 -2.56
C MET A 45 11.49 10.01 -1.26
N THR A 46 10.92 10.36 -0.11
CA THR A 46 11.57 10.16 1.20
C THR A 46 11.23 8.79 1.79
N ALA A 47 9.99 8.32 1.64
CA ALA A 47 9.55 7.04 2.17
C ALA A 47 10.25 5.84 1.53
N ILE A 48 10.46 5.84 0.21
CA ILE A 48 11.12 4.75 -0.52
C ILE A 48 12.56 4.50 -0.03
N PRO A 49 13.46 5.50 -0.01
CA PRO A 49 14.83 5.29 0.47
C PRO A 49 14.87 4.98 1.96
N VAL A 50 14.01 5.61 2.78
CA VAL A 50 13.93 5.28 4.22
C VAL A 50 13.53 3.82 4.43
N SER A 51 12.54 3.33 3.68
CA SER A 51 12.13 1.92 3.73
C SER A 51 13.25 0.99 3.27
N ALA A 52 13.91 1.31 2.15
CA ALA A 52 15.01 0.51 1.62
C ALA A 52 16.20 0.44 2.59
N ILE A 53 16.64 1.58 3.14
CA ILE A 53 17.72 1.66 4.12
C ILE A 53 17.33 0.90 5.39
N SER A 54 16.10 1.05 5.87
CA SER A 54 15.62 0.34 7.06
C SER A 54 15.68 -1.17 6.88
N VAL A 55 15.21 -1.70 5.74
CA VAL A 55 15.29 -3.15 5.44
C VAL A 55 16.73 -3.63 5.29
N LEU A 56 17.60 -2.84 4.64
CA LEU A 56 19.02 -3.16 4.52
C LEU A 56 19.73 -3.20 5.88
N LEU A 57 19.40 -2.27 6.77
CA LEU A 57 19.96 -2.18 8.11
C LEU A 57 19.49 -3.36 8.98
N LEU A 58 18.19 -3.68 8.92
CA LEU A 58 17.61 -4.85 9.58
C LEU A 58 18.29 -6.16 9.13
N LYS A 59 18.59 -6.27 7.83
CA LYS A 59 19.31 -7.43 7.26
C LYS A 59 20.77 -7.48 7.71
N LYS A 60 21.48 -6.34 7.79
CA LYS A 60 22.86 -6.26 8.29
C LYS A 60 22.97 -6.56 9.78
N LEU A 61 22.02 -6.08 10.58
CA LEU A 61 22.03 -6.21 12.04
C LEU A 61 21.44 -7.54 12.54
N ASN A 62 20.98 -8.43 11.64
CA ASN A 62 20.35 -9.72 12.01
C ASN A 62 19.27 -9.56 13.10
N VAL A 63 18.49 -8.48 13.02
CA VAL A 63 17.45 -8.19 14.01
C VAL A 63 16.37 -9.25 13.91
N LYS A 64 16.10 -9.94 15.03
CA LYS A 64 15.05 -10.95 15.12
C LYS A 64 13.68 -10.27 15.08
N THR A 65 12.73 -10.85 14.33
CA THR A 65 11.32 -10.45 14.39
C THR A 65 10.79 -10.66 15.82
N PHE A 66 9.66 -10.03 16.16
CA PHE A 66 8.93 -10.21 17.43
C PHE A 66 8.60 -11.68 17.82
N ASP A 67 8.82 -12.65 16.93
CA ASP A 67 8.69 -14.11 17.12
C ASP A 67 10.03 -14.86 17.19
N GLY A 68 11.18 -14.16 17.15
CA GLY A 68 12.51 -14.78 17.25
C GLY A 68 13.07 -15.31 15.94
N GLU A 69 12.31 -15.30 14.85
CA GLU A 69 12.76 -15.72 13.52
C GLU A 69 13.62 -14.64 12.83
N GLN A 70 14.61 -15.08 12.05
CA GLN A 70 15.39 -14.21 11.19
C GLN A 70 14.49 -13.61 10.11
N ILE A 71 14.72 -12.35 9.74
CA ILE A 71 13.98 -11.68 8.66
C ILE A 71 14.41 -12.31 7.33
N HIS A 72 13.78 -13.44 6.97
CA HIS A 72 13.89 -14.03 5.65
C HIS A 72 13.02 -13.20 4.71
N THR A 73 13.64 -12.40 3.85
CA THR A 73 12.94 -11.78 2.74
C THR A 73 12.71 -12.87 1.69
N PRO A 74 11.48 -13.39 1.51
CA PRO A 74 11.24 -14.42 0.52
C PRO A 74 11.56 -13.84 -0.86
N GLN A 75 12.45 -14.51 -1.60
CA GLN A 75 12.73 -14.10 -2.97
C GLN A 75 11.50 -14.40 -3.83
N LYS A 76 10.78 -13.33 -4.21
CA LYS A 76 9.71 -13.42 -5.19
C LYS A 76 10.33 -13.73 -6.55
N LYS A 77 10.14 -14.96 -7.04
CA LYS A 77 10.51 -15.32 -8.41
C LYS A 77 9.75 -14.41 -9.38
N PHE A 78 10.45 -13.87 -10.36
CA PHE A 78 9.82 -13.07 -11.42
C PHE A 78 8.82 -13.95 -12.19
N ASN A 79 7.63 -13.40 -12.44
CA ASN A 79 6.54 -14.06 -13.14
C ASN A 79 5.83 -12.99 -13.98
N TRP A 80 5.45 -13.33 -15.21
CA TRP A 80 4.72 -12.44 -16.12
C TRP A 80 3.41 -11.90 -15.53
N GLY A 81 2.77 -12.65 -14.64
CA GLY A 81 1.60 -12.21 -13.88
C GLY A 81 1.84 -10.93 -13.06
N TYR A 82 3.08 -10.64 -12.63
CA TYR A 82 3.38 -9.38 -11.95
C TYR A 82 3.34 -8.17 -12.87
N VAL A 83 3.67 -8.35 -14.15
CA VAL A 83 3.63 -7.27 -15.16
C VAL A 83 2.18 -6.93 -15.48
N TYR A 84 1.35 -7.93 -15.77
CA TYR A 84 -0.08 -7.71 -16.01
C TYR A 84 -0.79 -7.18 -14.76
N GLY A 85 -0.47 -7.71 -13.58
CA GLY A 85 -1.03 -7.27 -12.32
C GLY A 85 -0.67 -5.83 -11.98
N SER A 86 0.60 -5.43 -12.14
CA SER A 86 1.03 -4.06 -11.87
C SER A 86 0.45 -3.06 -12.88
N ALA A 87 0.31 -3.45 -14.15
CA ALA A 87 -0.35 -2.63 -15.16
C ALA A 87 -1.84 -2.41 -14.84
N LEU A 88 -2.60 -3.47 -14.54
CA LEU A 88 -4.01 -3.37 -14.16
C LEU A 88 -4.21 -2.55 -12.88
N PHE A 89 -3.35 -2.77 -11.88
CA PHE A 89 -3.38 -2.00 -10.63
C PHE A 89 -3.06 -0.51 -10.87
N GLY A 90 -2.08 -0.21 -11.72
CA GLY A 90 -1.72 1.17 -12.07
C GLY A 90 -2.86 1.90 -12.79
N ILE A 91 -3.51 1.24 -13.75
CA ILE A 91 -4.69 1.79 -14.44
C ILE A 91 -5.83 2.03 -13.44
N GLY A 92 -6.11 1.06 -12.57
CA GLY A 92 -7.13 1.20 -11.53
C GLY A 92 -6.85 2.34 -10.55
N TRP A 93 -5.61 2.50 -10.12
CA TRP A 93 -5.19 3.60 -9.26
C TRP A 93 -5.31 4.95 -9.98
N GLY A 94 -4.92 5.05 -11.25
CA GLY A 94 -5.05 6.28 -12.03
C GLY A 94 -6.51 6.71 -12.24
N LEU A 95 -7.42 5.76 -12.45
CA LEU A 95 -8.86 6.02 -12.61
C LEU A 95 -9.54 6.40 -11.29
N THR A 96 -9.24 5.68 -10.21
CA THR A 96 -9.91 5.87 -8.92
C THR A 96 -9.27 6.95 -8.06
N GLY A 97 -8.03 7.36 -8.36
CA GLY A 97 -7.25 8.32 -7.58
C GLY A 97 -7.15 7.95 -6.11
N SER A 98 -7.17 6.63 -5.81
CA SER A 98 -7.09 6.10 -4.46
C SER A 98 -6.23 4.83 -4.49
N CYS A 99 -5.32 4.73 -3.54
CA CYS A 99 -4.51 3.53 -3.34
C CYS A 99 -4.90 2.87 -2.00
N PRO A 100 -4.47 1.63 -1.71
CA PRO A 100 -5.00 0.90 -0.57
C PRO A 100 -4.78 1.62 0.76
N GLY A 101 -3.71 2.42 0.90
CA GLY A 101 -3.47 3.21 2.12
C GLY A 101 -4.52 4.31 2.37
N PRO A 102 -4.62 5.32 1.50
CA PRO A 102 -5.62 6.38 1.57
C PRO A 102 -7.06 5.88 1.56
N LEU A 103 -7.33 4.74 0.93
CA LEU A 103 -8.67 4.17 0.85
C LEU A 103 -9.24 3.82 2.23
N TYR A 104 -8.43 3.23 3.14
CA TYR A 104 -8.84 3.02 4.53
C TYR A 104 -9.01 4.33 5.30
N VAL A 105 -8.17 5.33 5.03
CA VAL A 105 -8.25 6.64 5.70
C VAL A 105 -9.45 7.46 5.22
N GLN A 106 -9.79 7.39 3.91
CA GLN A 106 -10.98 8.02 3.32
C GLN A 106 -12.28 7.46 3.90
N ILE A 107 -12.33 6.15 4.14
CA ILE A 107 -13.48 5.52 4.81
C ILE A 107 -13.59 6.06 6.24
N GLY A 108 -12.46 6.15 6.95
CA GLY A 108 -12.40 6.75 8.29
C GLY A 108 -12.79 8.24 8.33
N SER A 109 -12.59 8.98 7.23
CA SER A 109 -12.97 10.39 7.12
C SER A 109 -14.41 10.63 6.63
N GLY A 110 -15.20 9.57 6.42
CA GLY A 110 -16.61 9.67 6.03
C GLY A 110 -16.87 9.72 4.52
N THR A 111 -15.89 9.45 3.66
CA THR A 111 -16.06 9.44 2.20
C THR A 111 -16.68 8.11 1.75
N LEU A 112 -18.00 8.10 1.53
CA LEU A 112 -18.75 6.90 1.12
C LEU A 112 -18.27 6.30 -0.22
N VAL A 113 -17.71 7.13 -1.11
CA VAL A 113 -17.16 6.68 -2.40
C VAL A 113 -15.99 5.69 -2.21
N ALA A 114 -15.24 5.83 -1.12
CA ALA A 114 -14.12 4.94 -0.79
C ALA A 114 -14.57 3.51 -0.42
N ILE A 115 -15.79 3.36 0.09
CA ILE A 115 -16.38 2.05 0.39
C ILE A 115 -16.65 1.30 -0.91
N LEU A 116 -17.16 1.99 -1.93
CA LEU A 116 -17.44 1.38 -3.23
C LEU A 116 -16.15 0.90 -3.93
N THR A 117 -15.09 1.71 -3.89
CA THR A 117 -13.77 1.30 -4.42
C THR A 117 -13.16 0.16 -3.60
N LEU A 118 -13.34 0.15 -2.27
CA LEU A 118 -12.91 -0.99 -1.44
C LEU A 118 -13.62 -2.28 -1.85
N LEU A 119 -14.95 -2.24 -1.96
CA LEU A 119 -15.76 -3.40 -2.35
C LEU A 119 -15.39 -3.89 -3.75
N SER A 120 -15.15 -2.97 -4.69
CA SER A 120 -14.71 -3.30 -6.05
C SER A 120 -13.32 -3.95 -6.05
N ALA A 121 -12.39 -3.45 -5.24
CA ALA A 121 -11.06 -4.04 -5.10
C ALA A 121 -11.11 -5.43 -4.45
N LEU A 122 -11.97 -5.61 -3.44
CA LEU A 122 -12.21 -6.91 -2.80
C LEU A 122 -12.83 -7.91 -3.80
N ALA A 123 -13.84 -7.48 -4.57
CA ALA A 123 -14.43 -8.31 -5.61
C ALA A 123 -13.41 -8.70 -6.69
N GLY A 124 -12.58 -7.75 -7.14
CA GLY A 124 -11.52 -8.00 -8.11
C GLY A 124 -10.44 -8.97 -7.62
N THR A 125 -10.01 -8.82 -6.36
CA THR A 125 -9.04 -9.75 -5.75
C THR A 125 -9.63 -11.14 -5.52
N TRP A 126 -10.90 -11.23 -5.15
CA TRP A 126 -11.61 -12.50 -5.00
C TRP A 126 -11.75 -13.23 -6.33
N LEU A 127 -12.15 -12.50 -7.39
CA LEU A 127 -12.23 -13.02 -8.74
C LEU A 127 -10.86 -13.49 -9.23
N TYR A 128 -9.81 -12.69 -9.01
CA TYR A 128 -8.45 -13.10 -9.34
C TYR A 128 -8.02 -14.36 -8.58
N SER A 129 -8.34 -14.47 -7.28
CA SER A 129 -8.04 -15.66 -6.48
C SER A 129 -8.74 -16.92 -7.02
N TYR A 130 -9.98 -16.78 -7.49
CA TYR A 130 -10.75 -17.86 -8.10
C TYR A 130 -10.23 -18.30 -9.48
N VAL A 131 -9.74 -17.34 -10.29
CA VAL A 131 -9.21 -17.60 -11.64
C VAL A 131 -7.72 -18.01 -11.61
N ARG A 132 -6.98 -17.63 -10.56
CA ARG A 132 -5.57 -18.00 -10.33
C ARG A 132 -5.24 -19.48 -10.56
N PRO A 133 -6.01 -20.47 -10.06
CA PRO A 133 -5.73 -21.88 -10.32
C PRO A 133 -5.82 -22.30 -11.80
N LYS A 134 -6.41 -21.47 -12.68
CA LYS A 134 -6.55 -21.74 -14.11
C LYS A 134 -5.58 -20.96 -15.00
N LEU A 135 -4.75 -20.07 -14.42
CA LEU A 135 -3.80 -19.25 -15.17
C LEU A 135 -2.43 -19.95 -15.26
N PRO A 136 -1.84 -20.12 -16.47
CA PRO A 136 -0.49 -20.65 -16.62
C PRO A 136 0.50 -19.69 -15.95
N HIS A 137 1.35 -20.23 -15.10
CA HIS A 137 2.33 -19.48 -14.30
C HIS A 137 3.55 -19.12 -15.12
#